data_AF-A0A7Z2ZPQ6-F1
#
_entry.id   AF-A0A7Z2ZPQ6-F1
#
_cell.length_a   1.000
_cell.length_b   1.000
_cell.length_c   1.000
_cell.angle_alpha   90.00
_cell.angle_beta   90.00
_cell.angle_gamma   90.00
#
_symmetry.space_group_name_H-M   'P 1'
#
loop_
_entity.id
_entity.type
_entity.pdbx_description
1 polymer ?
#
loop_
_entity_poly.entity_id
_entity_poly.type
_entity_poly.pdbx_seq_one_letter_code
_entity_poly.pdbx_strand_id
1 'polypeptide(L)'
;MATKLIKGLTAAQKKELQRVCEDLFERYRYFKLVEAENDASGRLDLNESAYEIEQSERRKMLIQRLEQIVERLPLSEKDMIKLRYMDSDEARDYQIYQIELGIAEGTYTKIRTSAFFKLAGAFKLDFGADPIEVPNI
;
A
#
# COMPACT_ATOMS: atom_id res chain seq x y z
N MET A 1 4.16 -3.27 -20.59
CA MET A 1 5.54 -2.84 -20.27
C MET A 1 5.99 -3.22 -18.85
N ALA A 2 5.16 -3.06 -17.81
CA ALA A 2 5.52 -3.40 -16.41
C ALA A 2 6.07 -4.84 -16.21
N THR A 3 5.51 -5.84 -16.89
CA THR A 3 5.95 -7.24 -16.79
C THR A 3 7.42 -7.47 -17.18
N LYS A 4 7.98 -6.64 -18.09
CA LYS A 4 9.39 -6.75 -18.49
C LYS A 4 10.32 -6.19 -17.41
N LEU A 5 9.92 -5.08 -16.75
CA LEU A 5 10.66 -4.47 -15.65
C LEU A 5 10.70 -5.38 -14.42
N ILE A 6 9.55 -5.96 -14.04
CA ILE A 6 9.45 -6.88 -12.89
C ILE A 6 10.31 -8.14 -13.10
N LYS A 7 10.45 -8.61 -14.34
CA LYS A 7 11.33 -9.74 -14.67
C LYS A 7 12.82 -9.41 -14.48
N GLY A 8 13.21 -8.15 -14.61
CA GLY A 8 14.57 -7.67 -14.39
C GLY A 8 14.95 -7.51 -12.91
N LEU A 9 13.98 -7.51 -12.00
CA LEU A 9 14.24 -7.38 -10.56
C LEU A 9 14.85 -8.67 -9.99
N THR A 10 15.95 -8.50 -9.25
CA THR A 10 16.57 -9.56 -8.45
C THR A 10 15.65 -10.00 -7.31
N ALA A 11 15.93 -11.17 -6.72
CA ALA A 11 15.19 -11.65 -5.55
C ALA A 11 15.31 -10.68 -4.35
N ALA A 12 16.48 -10.08 -4.16
CA ALA A 12 16.72 -9.08 -3.12
C ALA A 12 15.87 -7.83 -3.33
N GLN A 13 15.81 -7.29 -4.56
CA GLN A 13 14.98 -6.13 -4.88
C GLN A 13 13.49 -6.41 -4.73
N LYS A 14 13.02 -7.61 -5.08
CA LYS A 14 11.62 -7.99 -4.86
C LYS A 14 11.28 -8.07 -3.37
N LYS A 15 12.21 -8.56 -2.55
CA LYS A 15 12.06 -8.59 -1.09
C LYS A 15 12.03 -7.17 -0.51
N GLU A 16 12.90 -6.29 -0.99
CA GLU A 16 12.92 -4.90 -0.53
C GLU A 16 11.67 -4.13 -0.97
N LEU A 17 11.23 -4.30 -2.22
CA LEU A 17 9.98 -3.76 -2.72
C LEU A 17 8.80 -4.19 -1.84
N GLN A 18 8.73 -5.49 -1.50
CA GLN A 18 7.71 -6.01 -0.60
C GLN A 18 7.78 -5.33 0.77
N ARG A 19 8.97 -5.26 1.38
CA ARG A 19 9.17 -4.63 2.68
C ARG A 19 8.71 -3.17 2.71
N VAL A 20 9.13 -2.37 1.74
CA VAL A 20 8.79 -0.94 1.67
C VAL A 20 7.30 -0.72 1.44
N CYS A 21 6.65 -1.55 0.62
CA CYS A 21 5.20 -1.49 0.47
C CYS A 21 4.46 -1.93 1.74
N GLU A 22 4.95 -2.97 2.42
CA GLU A 22 4.37 -3.42 3.70
C GLU A 22 4.47 -2.33 4.77
N ASP A 23 5.62 -1.68 4.93
CA ASP A 23 5.80 -0.52 5.82
C ASP A 23 4.80 0.61 5.50
N LEU A 24 4.54 0.87 4.21
CA LEU A 24 3.58 1.89 3.78
C LEU A 24 2.15 1.52 4.20
N PHE A 25 1.76 0.25 4.03
CA PHE A 25 0.44 -0.22 4.43
C PHE A 25 0.26 -0.31 5.95
N GLU A 26 1.31 -0.63 6.70
CA GLU A 26 1.29 -0.54 8.17
C GLU A 26 1.03 0.90 8.64
N ARG A 27 1.75 1.88 8.07
CA ARG A 27 1.51 3.30 8.36
C ARG A 27 0.11 3.74 7.97
N TYR A 28 -0.38 3.27 6.82
CA TYR A 28 -1.75 3.54 6.39
C TYR A 28 -2.79 3.07 7.42
N ARG A 29 -2.69 1.81 7.87
CA ARG A 29 -3.64 1.25 8.84
C ARG A 29 -3.57 1.96 10.19
N TYR A 30 -2.35 2.24 10.66
CA TYR A 30 -2.15 3.05 11.87
C TYR A 30 -2.82 4.44 11.74
N PHE A 31 -2.60 5.14 10.63
CA PHE A 31 -3.22 6.45 10.42
C PHE A 31 -4.75 6.37 10.29
N LYS A 32 -5.31 5.33 9.65
CA LYS A 32 -6.76 5.12 9.60
C LYS A 32 -7.35 4.94 11.00
N LEU A 33 -6.68 4.20 11.87
CA LEU A 33 -7.10 4.01 13.26
C LEU A 33 -7.06 5.32 14.04
N VAL A 34 -5.94 6.06 13.96
CA VAL A 34 -5.79 7.36 14.65
C VAL A 34 -6.86 8.36 14.19
N GLU A 35 -7.11 8.47 12.89
CA GLU A 35 -8.15 9.39 12.39
C GLU A 35 -9.56 8.93 12.79
N ALA A 36 -9.84 7.62 12.81
CA ALA A 36 -11.12 7.11 13.30
C ALA A 36 -11.34 7.39 14.80
N GLU A 37 -10.29 7.30 15.63
CA GLU A 37 -10.35 7.66 17.05
C GLU A 37 -10.54 9.16 17.26
N ASN A 38 -9.87 10.00 16.47
CA ASN A 38 -10.06 11.45 16.49
C ASN A 38 -11.49 11.83 16.14
N ASP A 39 -12.07 11.22 15.10
CA ASP A 39 -13.46 11.44 14.69
C ASP A 39 -14.45 10.96 15.76
N ALA A 40 -14.22 9.77 16.33
CA ALA A 40 -15.10 9.18 17.35
C ALA A 40 -15.08 9.94 18.69
N SER A 41 -13.92 10.47 19.08
CA SER A 41 -13.79 11.30 20.29
C SER A 41 -14.44 12.68 20.16
N GLY A 42 -14.84 13.07 18.94
CA GLY A 42 -15.43 14.38 18.69
C GLY A 42 -14.51 15.53 19.06
N ARG A 43 -13.18 15.34 18.96
CA ARG A 43 -12.16 16.34 19.29
C ARG A 43 -12.30 17.57 18.39
N LEU A 44 -13.18 18.49 18.76
CA LEU A 44 -12.97 19.93 18.55
C LEU A 44 -12.06 20.41 19.68
N ASP A 45 -10.81 19.97 19.70
CA ASP A 45 -9.87 20.50 20.69
C ASP A 45 -9.46 21.90 20.20
N LEU A 46 -10.12 22.93 20.75
CA LEU A 46 -9.85 24.35 20.42
C LEU A 46 -8.40 24.78 20.72
N ASN A 47 -7.62 23.91 21.37
CA ASN A 47 -6.22 24.07 21.73
C ASN A 47 -5.26 23.22 20.88
N GLU A 48 -5.73 22.63 19.77
CA GLU A 48 -4.85 21.85 18.90
C GLU A 48 -3.74 22.76 18.35
N SER A 49 -2.50 22.34 18.59
CA SER A 49 -1.34 23.11 18.14
C SER A 49 -1.26 23.08 16.62
N ALA A 50 -0.67 24.13 16.01
CA ALA A 50 -0.44 24.17 14.57
C ALA A 50 0.34 22.93 14.06
N TYR A 51 1.22 22.38 14.92
CA TYR A 51 1.94 21.15 14.64
C TYR A 51 1.01 19.93 14.53
N GLU A 52 0.07 19.75 15.46
CA GLU A 52 -0.87 18.62 15.45
C GLU A 52 -1.82 18.67 14.25
N ILE A 53 -2.30 19.87 13.90
CA ILE A 53 -3.12 20.11 12.70
C ILE A 53 -2.33 19.67 11.46
N GLU A 54 -1.08 20.13 11.32
CA GLU A 54 -0.22 19.76 10.20
C GLU A 54 0.00 18.23 10.14
N GLN A 55 0.19 17.58 11.29
CA GLN A 55 0.33 16.12 11.33
C GLN A 55 -0.96 15.42 10.87
N SER A 56 -2.15 15.89 11.29
CA SER A 56 -3.43 15.34 10.82
C SER A 56 -3.60 15.49 9.31
N GLU A 57 -3.31 16.68 8.77
CA GLU A 57 -3.37 16.91 7.32
C GLU A 57 -2.42 15.98 6.56
N ARG A 58 -1.18 15.81 7.03
CA ARG A 58 -0.21 14.88 6.42
C ARG A 58 -0.71 13.44 6.43
N ARG A 59 -1.34 12.97 7.54
CA ARG A 59 -1.93 11.63 7.62
C ARG A 59 -3.08 11.47 6.61
N LYS A 60 -4.02 12.42 6.59
CA LYS A 60 -5.17 12.42 5.67
C LYS A 60 -4.71 12.42 4.21
N MET A 61 -3.70 13.21 3.86
CA MET A 61 -3.12 13.23 2.51
C MET A 61 -2.52 11.88 2.11
N LEU A 62 -1.80 11.22 3.02
CA LEU A 62 -1.23 9.89 2.75
C LEU A 62 -2.34 8.86 2.53
N ILE A 63 -3.34 8.83 3.41
CA ILE A 63 -4.51 7.93 3.32
C ILE A 63 -5.20 8.11 1.96
N GLN A 64 -5.58 9.34 1.62
CA GLN A 64 -6.30 9.65 0.39
C GLN A 64 -5.48 9.30 -0.85
N ARG A 65 -4.19 9.63 -0.86
CA ARG A 65 -3.32 9.32 -1.98
C ARG A 65 -3.17 7.81 -2.18
N LEU A 66 -3.08 7.04 -1.09
CA LEU A 66 -2.93 5.58 -1.18
C LEU A 66 -4.20 4.93 -1.71
N GLU A 67 -5.36 5.33 -1.16
CA GLU A 67 -6.67 4.89 -1.62
C GLU A 67 -6.88 5.20 -3.11
N GLN A 68 -6.52 6.40 -3.56
CA GLN A 68 -6.62 6.78 -4.99
C GLN A 68 -5.72 5.94 -5.90
N ILE A 69 -4.49 5.63 -5.47
CA ILE A 69 -3.57 4.83 -6.27
C ILE A 69 -4.05 3.36 -6.32
N VAL A 70 -4.48 2.81 -5.18
CA VAL A 70 -5.03 1.45 -5.12
C VAL A 70 -6.29 1.33 -5.99
N GLU A 71 -7.16 2.34 -6.01
CA GLU A 71 -8.38 2.31 -6.82
C GLU A 71 -8.09 2.28 -8.33
N ARG A 72 -6.94 2.81 -8.75
CA ARG A 72 -6.48 2.80 -10.15
C ARG A 72 -5.77 1.49 -10.55
N LEU A 73 -5.54 0.57 -9.61
CA LEU A 73 -4.97 -0.74 -9.94
C LEU A 73 -5.98 -1.58 -10.75
N PRO A 74 -5.49 -2.48 -11.62
CA PRO A 74 -6.32 -3.52 -12.23
C PRO A 74 -7.10 -4.31 -11.17
N LEU A 75 -8.31 -4.76 -11.51
CA LEU A 75 -9.25 -5.39 -10.58
C LEU A 75 -8.60 -6.46 -9.68
N SER A 76 -7.91 -7.43 -10.26
CA SER A 76 -7.27 -8.52 -9.50
C SER A 76 -6.18 -8.04 -8.53
N GLU A 77 -5.45 -6.99 -8.89
CA GLU A 77 -4.42 -6.40 -8.03
C GLU A 77 -5.06 -5.58 -6.91
N LYS A 78 -6.07 -4.77 -7.26
CA LYS A 78 -6.85 -3.96 -6.32
C LYS A 78 -7.51 -4.82 -5.24
N ASP A 79 -8.23 -5.86 -5.64
CA ASP A 79 -8.96 -6.73 -4.72
C ASP A 79 -8.01 -7.43 -3.75
N MET A 80 -6.88 -7.93 -4.27
CA MET A 80 -5.82 -8.53 -3.45
C MET A 80 -5.22 -7.53 -2.46
N ILE A 81 -4.91 -6.30 -2.91
CA ILE A 81 -4.36 -5.26 -2.04
C ILE A 81 -5.34 -4.90 -0.92
N LYS A 82 -6.62 -4.69 -1.25
CA LYS A 82 -7.65 -4.33 -0.27
C LYS A 82 -7.80 -5.42 0.80
N LEU A 83 -8.07 -6.66 0.36
CA LEU A 83 -8.27 -7.80 1.24
C LEU A 83 -7.08 -8.05 2.17
N ARG A 84 -5.85 -7.98 1.65
CA ARG A 84 -4.65 -8.34 2.42
C ARG A 84 -4.06 -7.20 3.23
N TYR A 85 -4.03 -5.98 2.68
CA TYR A 85 -3.17 -4.91 3.21
C TYR A 85 -3.95 -3.70 3.72
N MET A 86 -5.23 -3.53 3.35
CA MET A 86 -6.06 -2.41 3.81
C MET A 86 -7.12 -2.84 4.82
N ASP A 87 -7.81 -3.95 4.58
CA ASP A 87 -9.02 -4.33 5.32
C ASP A 87 -8.74 -5.19 6.55
N SER A 88 -7.62 -5.92 6.59
CA SER A 88 -7.32 -6.87 7.67
C SER A 88 -5.85 -6.84 8.10
N ASP A 89 -5.61 -6.58 9.38
CA ASP A 89 -4.28 -6.72 10.00
C ASP A 89 -3.93 -8.20 10.28
N GLU A 90 -4.93 -9.08 10.38
CA GLU A 90 -4.74 -10.47 10.79
C GLU A 90 -4.71 -11.46 9.61
N ALA A 91 -5.13 -11.02 8.42
CA ALA A 91 -5.17 -11.87 7.24
C ALA A 91 -3.77 -12.36 6.85
N ARG A 92 -3.60 -13.67 6.82
CA ARG A 92 -2.38 -14.31 6.32
C ARG A 92 -2.50 -14.53 4.82
N ASP A 93 -1.37 -14.49 4.12
CA ASP A 93 -1.32 -14.69 2.66
C ASP A 93 -2.07 -15.94 2.20
N TYR A 94 -1.95 -17.06 2.93
CA TYR A 94 -2.65 -18.31 2.57
C TYR A 94 -4.17 -18.20 2.70
N GLN A 95 -4.69 -17.41 3.64
CA GLN A 95 -6.13 -17.20 3.75
C GLN A 95 -6.61 -16.42 2.53
N ILE A 96 -5.86 -15.38 2.13
CA ILE A 96 -6.21 -14.58 0.96
C ILE A 96 -6.19 -15.40 -0.33
N TYR A 97 -5.09 -16.12 -0.62
CA TYR A 97 -5.01 -16.83 -1.88
C TYR A 97 -5.88 -18.09 -1.93
N GLN A 98 -6.05 -18.83 -0.83
CA GLN A 98 -6.84 -20.07 -0.83
C GLN A 98 -8.34 -19.83 -0.65
N ILE A 99 -8.72 -18.98 0.31
CA ILE A 99 -10.11 -18.84 0.75
C ILE A 99 -10.79 -17.71 -0.02
N GLU A 100 -10.19 -16.51 -0.03
CA GLU A 100 -10.83 -15.33 -0.61
C GLU A 100 -10.76 -15.30 -2.14
N LEU A 101 -9.60 -15.65 -2.71
CA LEU A 101 -9.37 -15.53 -4.16
C LEU A 101 -9.46 -16.87 -4.91
N GLY A 102 -9.29 -18.01 -4.23
CA GLY A 102 -9.29 -19.33 -4.86
C GLY A 102 -8.20 -19.51 -5.93
N ILE A 103 -7.03 -18.89 -5.75
CA ILE A 103 -5.90 -18.92 -6.69
C ILE A 103 -4.68 -19.63 -6.12
N ALA A 104 -3.82 -20.13 -7.00
CA ALA A 104 -2.53 -20.70 -6.59
C ALA A 104 -1.59 -19.63 -6.02
N GLU A 105 -0.76 -20.02 -5.04
CA GLU A 105 0.24 -19.16 -4.38
C GLU A 105 1.17 -18.45 -5.38
N GLY A 106 1.59 -19.16 -6.42
CA GLY A 106 2.45 -18.59 -7.47
C GLY A 106 1.74 -17.48 -8.28
N THR A 107 0.41 -17.58 -8.45
CA THR A 107 -0.42 -16.54 -9.08
C THR A 107 -0.57 -15.35 -8.15
N TYR A 108 -0.88 -15.59 -6.87
CA TYR A 108 -0.94 -14.57 -5.83
C TYR A 108 0.36 -13.76 -5.74
N THR A 109 1.51 -14.44 -5.69
CA THR A 109 2.83 -13.79 -5.62
C THR A 109 3.08 -12.88 -6.82
N LYS A 110 2.70 -13.30 -8.03
CA LYS A 110 2.84 -12.48 -9.25
C LYS A 110 1.94 -11.25 -9.21
N ILE A 111 0.68 -11.41 -8.81
CA ILE A 111 -0.27 -10.31 -8.66
C ILE A 111 0.25 -9.31 -7.63
N ARG A 112 0.71 -9.79 -6.46
CA ARG A 112 1.30 -8.96 -5.41
C ARG A 112 2.52 -8.18 -5.88
N THR A 113 3.51 -8.85 -6.47
CA THR A 113 4.71 -8.16 -6.95
C THR A 113 4.36 -7.11 -8.02
N SER A 114 3.38 -7.40 -8.89
CA SER A 114 2.90 -6.44 -9.90
C SER A 114 2.22 -5.22 -9.27
N ALA A 115 1.32 -5.44 -8.30
CA ALA A 115 0.64 -4.38 -7.56
C ALA A 115 1.65 -3.48 -6.81
N PHE A 116 2.58 -4.09 -6.07
CA PHE A 116 3.61 -3.39 -5.32
C PHE A 116 4.55 -2.59 -6.20
N PHE A 117 4.96 -3.12 -7.35
CA PHE A 117 5.80 -2.38 -8.29
C PHE A 117 5.10 -1.11 -8.81
N LYS A 118 3.80 -1.19 -9.11
CA LYS A 118 3.01 -0.02 -9.54
C LYS A 118 2.80 0.98 -8.41
N LEU A 119 2.54 0.48 -7.20
CA LEU A 119 2.41 1.30 -5.99
C LEU A 119 3.70 2.07 -5.72
N ALA A 120 4.84 1.37 -5.68
CA ALA A 120 6.15 1.97 -5.47
C ALA A 120 6.44 3.06 -6.51
N GLY A 121 6.12 2.80 -7.79
CA GLY A 121 6.28 3.80 -8.83
C GLY A 121 5.39 5.04 -8.65
N ALA A 122 4.10 4.86 -8.34
CA ALA A 122 3.17 5.97 -8.12
C ALA A 122 3.46 6.78 -6.84
N PHE A 123 4.02 6.12 -5.82
CA PHE A 123 4.44 6.73 -4.56
C PHE A 123 5.88 7.23 -4.54
N LYS A 124 6.67 6.95 -5.59
CA LYS A 124 8.12 7.22 -5.65
C LYS A 124 8.87 6.60 -4.46
N LEU A 125 8.53 5.35 -4.13
CA LEU A 125 9.22 4.59 -3.09
C LEU A 125 10.56 4.10 -3.60
N ASP A 126 11.61 4.27 -2.80
CA ASP A 126 12.92 3.68 -3.07
C ASP A 126 12.96 2.25 -2.52
N PHE A 127 13.45 1.32 -3.33
CA PHE A 127 13.64 -0.09 -2.97
C PHE A 127 14.99 -0.63 -3.49
N GLY A 128 16.01 0.25 -3.55
CA GLY A 128 17.38 -0.13 -3.90
C GLY A 128 17.59 -0.37 -5.40
N ALA A 129 16.91 0.42 -6.23
CA ALA A 129 17.14 0.45 -7.66
C ALA A 129 17.81 1.77 -8.04
N ASP A 130 18.93 1.71 -8.78
CA ASP A 130 19.31 2.80 -9.67
C ASP A 130 18.05 3.25 -10.44
N PRO A 131 17.85 4.56 -10.67
CA PRO A 131 16.55 5.13 -11.01
C PRO A 131 15.92 4.42 -12.21
N ILE A 132 15.00 3.50 -11.94
CA ILE A 132 14.14 2.93 -12.97
C ILE A 132 13.15 4.05 -13.27
N GLU A 133 13.30 4.68 -14.44
CA GLU A 133 12.32 5.63 -14.95
C GLU A 133 10.95 4.95 -14.96
N VAL A 134 10.14 5.27 -13.94
CA VAL A 134 8.74 4.87 -13.90
C VAL A 134 8.03 5.81 -14.87
N PRO A 135 7.43 5.30 -15.97
CA PRO A 135 6.71 6.17 -16.88
C PRO A 135 5.56 6.84 -16.12
N ASN A 136 5.40 8.15 -16.33
CA ASN A 136 4.19 8.84 -15.89
C ASN A 136 2.97 8.09 -16.47
N ILE A 137 2.10 7.63 -15.58
CA ILE A 137 0.80 7.01 -15.91
C ILE A 137 -0.16 8.11 -16.32
#